data_AF-A4BKJ3-F1
#
_entry.id   AF-A4BKJ3-F1
#
_cell.length_a   1.000
_cell.length_b   1.000
_cell.length_c   1.000
_cell.angle_alpha   90.00
_cell.angle_beta   90.00
_cell.angle_gamma   90.00
#
_symmetry.space_group_name_H-M   'P 1'
#
loop_
_entity.id
_entity.type
_entity.pdbx_description
1 polymer ?
#
loop_
_entity_poly.entity_id
_entity_poly.type
_entity_poly.pdbx_seq_one_letter_code
_entity_poly.pdbx_strand_id
1 'polypeptide(L)' 'MGIAKSLAELDRLQSEGAMVFIKWDGERDSNRKTVLIEKPGTEYLFRKDTDDIEAVLAEGIADYDAYFHTST' A
#
# COMPACT_ATOMS: atom_id res chain seq x y z
N MET A 1 -12.72 1.89 -4.42
CA MET A 1 -12.28 0.65 -5.13
C MET A 1 -12.67 -0.50 -4.24
N GLY A 2 -13.44 -1.50 -4.70
CA GLY A 2 -13.85 -2.58 -3.80
C GLY A 2 -12.66 -3.41 -3.32
N ILE A 3 -12.71 -3.92 -2.09
CA ILE A 3 -11.61 -4.69 -1.47
C ILE A 3 -11.06 -5.83 -2.33
N ALA A 4 -11.93 -6.55 -3.07
CA ALA A 4 -11.49 -7.63 -3.96
C ALA A 4 -10.58 -7.15 -5.10
N LYS A 5 -10.86 -5.95 -5.64
CA LYS A 5 -9.99 -5.34 -6.65
C LYS A 5 -8.67 -4.92 -6.02
N SER A 6 -8.68 -4.37 -4.81
CA SER A 6 -7.46 -4.04 -4.08
C SER A 6 -6.58 -5.27 -3.88
N LEU A 7 -7.15 -6.41 -3.47
CA LEU A 7 -6.38 -7.65 -3.28
C LEU A 7 -5.70 -8.13 -4.58
N ALA A 8 -6.39 -8.08 -5.72
CA ALA A 8 -5.80 -8.45 -7.00
C ALA A 8 -4.62 -7.55 -7.40
N GLU A 9 -4.70 -6.25 -7.11
CA GLU A 9 -3.57 -5.33 -7.31
C GLU A 9 -2.43 -5.61 -6.32
N LEU A 10 -2.73 -5.97 -5.06
CA LEU A 10 -1.70 -6.37 -4.10
C LEU A 10 -0.97 -7.65 -4.54
N ASP A 11 -1.67 -8.62 -5.12
CA ASP A 11 -1.06 -9.81 -5.71
C ASP A 11 -0.12 -9.45 -6.87
N ARG A 12 -0.51 -8.48 -7.71
CA ARG A 12 0.35 -7.96 -8.78
C ARG A 12 1.61 -7.32 -8.19
N LEU A 13 1.48 -6.38 -7.27
CA LEU A 13 2.60 -5.71 -6.59
C LEU A 13 3.55 -6.74 -5.95
N GLN A 14 3.00 -7.76 -5.30
CA GLN A 14 3.77 -8.86 -4.72
C GLN A 14 4.54 -9.66 -5.77
N SER A 15 3.94 -9.93 -6.93
CA SER A 15 4.61 -10.60 -8.06
C SER A 15 5.76 -9.77 -8.66
N GLU A 16 5.69 -8.44 -8.53
CA GLU A 16 6.75 -7.51 -8.94
C GLU A 16 7.85 -7.35 -7.88
N GLY A 17 7.72 -8.03 -6.73
CA GLY A 17 8.69 -8.02 -5.63
C GLY A 17 8.40 -6.99 -4.53
N ALA A 18 7.22 -6.36 -4.53
CA ALA A 18 6.81 -5.49 -3.43
C ALA A 18 6.37 -6.31 -2.19
N MET A 19 6.52 -5.71 -1.01
CA MET A 19 6.01 -6.17 0.26
C MET A 19 4.92 -5.22 0.74
N VAL A 20 3.77 -5.77 1.13
CA VAL A 20 2.62 -4.98 1.61
C VAL A 20 2.22 -5.43 3.01
N PHE A 21 2.14 -4.49 3.94
CA PHE A 21 1.69 -4.72 5.30
C PHE A 21 0.47 -3.86 5.63
N ILE A 22 -0.56 -4.50 6.18
CA ILE A 22 -1.70 -3.82 6.78
C ILE A 22 -1.75 -4.21 8.25
N LYS A 23 -1.61 -3.23 9.14
CA LYS A 23 -1.62 -3.42 10.60
C LYS A 23 -2.83 -2.70 11.20
N TRP A 24 -3.45 -3.30 12.21
CA TRP A 24 -4.39 -2.61 13.11
C TRP A 24 -3.68 -2.30 14.43
N ASP A 25 -3.91 -1.11 14.96
CA ASP A 25 -3.32 -0.56 16.16
C ASP A 25 -4.45 -0.12 17.11
N GLY A 26 -4.78 -1.00 18.06
CA GLY A 26 -5.91 -0.84 18.97
C GLY A 26 -5.68 0.20 20.08
N GLU A 27 -4.45 0.68 20.25
CA GLU A 27 -4.09 1.66 21.29
C GLU A 27 -4.34 3.11 20.84
N ARG A 28 -4.70 3.33 19.56
CA ARG A 28 -4.90 4.66 18.99
C ARG A 28 -6.39 5.02 18.92
N ASP A 29 -6.68 6.30 19.13
CA ASP A 29 -8.05 6.84 19.01
C ASP A 29 -8.43 7.23 17.58
N SER A 30 -7.43 7.45 16.71
CA SER A 30 -7.59 7.76 15.28
C SER A 30 -6.43 7.20 14.47
N ASN A 31 -6.62 7.04 13.16
CA ASN A 31 -5.64 6.44 12.25
C ASN A 31 -5.16 5.08 12.77
N ARG A 32 -6.14 4.22 13.10
CA ARG A 32 -5.93 2.94 13.79
C ARG A 32 -5.37 1.84 12.90
N LYS A 33 -5.20 2.09 11.61
CA LYS A 33 -4.52 1.15 10.72
C LYS A 33 -3.29 1.79 10.12
N THR A 34 -2.33 0.96 9.73
CA THR A 34 -1.19 1.37 8.93
C THR A 34 -1.20 0.54 7.65
N VAL A 35 -1.10 1.21 6.51
CA VAL A 35 -0.77 0.60 5.22
C VAL A 35 0.68 0.93 4.92
N LEU A 36 1.48 -0.09 4.62
CA LEU A 36 2.87 0.04 4.17
C LEU A 36 3.04 -0.77 2.88
N ILE A 37 3.63 -0.16 1.87
CA ILE A 37 4.06 -0.79 0.62
C ILE A 37 5.52 -0.42 0.42
N GLU A 38 6.40 -1.40 0.30
CA GLU A 38 7.82 -1.18 0.02
C GLU A 38 8.31 -2.17 -1.03
N LYS A 39 9.39 -1.87 -1.74
CA LYS A 39 10.04 -2.83 -2.64
C LYS A 39 11.50 -3.00 -2.23
N PRO A 40 11.86 -4.12 -1.58
CA PRO A 40 13.23 -4.37 -1.14
C PRO A 40 14.25 -4.20 -2.28
N GLY A 41 15.37 -3.57 -1.96
CA GLY A 41 16.42 -3.25 -2.95
C GLY A 41 16.15 -1.99 -3.78
N THR A 42 15.09 -1.24 -3.48
CA THR A 42 14.80 0.07 -4.05
C THR A 42 14.64 1.11 -2.94
N GLU A 43 14.57 2.40 -3.29
CA GLU A 43 14.26 3.48 -2.34
C GLU A 43 12.75 3.70 -2.16
N TYR A 44 11.91 2.86 -2.78
CA TYR A 44 10.46 3.00 -2.73
C TYR A 44 9.90 2.59 -1.36
N LEU A 45 9.20 3.52 -0.71
CA LEU A 45 8.44 3.30 0.51
C LEU A 45 7.20 4.19 0.53
N PHE A 46 6.03 3.57 0.55
CA PHE A 46 4.77 4.20 0.88
C PHE A 46 4.31 3.73 2.25
N ARG A 47 4.04 4.67 3.15
CA ARG A 47 3.48 4.37 4.47
C ARG A 47 2.49 5.42 4.89
N LYS A 48 1.28 5.00 5.25
CA LYS A 48 0.26 5.87 5.84
C LYS A 48 -0.50 5.20 6.96
N ASP A 49 -0.71 5.95 8.03
CA ASP A 49 -1.66 5.62 9.08
C ASP A 49 -3.04 6.16 8.68
N THR A 50 -4.11 5.39 8.87
CA THR A 50 -5.45 5.67 8.33
C THR A 50 -6.56 4.99 9.11
N ASP A 51 -7.78 5.52 9.03
CA ASP A 51 -9.00 4.81 9.39
C ASP A 51 -9.75 4.24 8.16
N ASP A 52 -9.41 4.71 6.95
CA ASP A 52 -9.94 4.26 5.66
C ASP A 52 -8.86 3.49 4.89
N ILE A 53 -8.92 2.15 4.98
CA ILE A 53 -7.94 1.25 4.33
C ILE A 53 -8.13 1.26 2.82
N GLU A 54 -9.38 1.30 2.33
CA GLU A 54 -9.63 1.18 0.89
C GLU A 54 -9.10 2.40 0.14
N ALA A 55 -9.32 3.60 0.67
CA ALA A 55 -8.79 4.83 0.09
C ALA A 55 -7.26 4.82 0.07
N VAL A 56 -6.63 4.43 1.19
CA VAL A 56 -5.17 4.44 1.30
C VAL A 56 -4.50 3.32 0.52
N LEU A 57 -5.14 2.16 0.36
CA LEU A 57 -4.66 1.13 -0.57
C LEU A 57 -4.70 1.62 -2.01
N ALA A 58 -5.80 2.26 -2.43
CA ALA A 58 -5.90 2.82 -3.78
C ALA A 58 -4.82 3.88 -4.03
N GLU A 59 -4.56 4.74 -3.05
CA GLU A 59 -3.49 5.73 -3.11
C GLU A 59 -2.11 5.07 -3.19
N GLY A 60 -1.82 4.10 -2.32
CA GLY A 60 -0.52 3.41 -2.31
C GLY A 60 -0.22 2.64 -3.59
N ILE A 61 -1.23 2.01 -4.20
CA ILE A 61 -1.08 1.34 -5.50
C ILE A 61 -0.75 2.37 -6.59
N ALA A 62 -1.49 3.50 -6.63
CA ALA A 62 -1.23 4.56 -7.61
C ALA A 62 0.15 5.20 -7.43
N ASP A 63 0.59 5.40 -6.20
CA ASP A 63 1.92 5.92 -5.85
C ASP A 63 3.04 4.96 -6.28
N TYR A 64 2.88 3.66 -6.01
CA TYR A 64 3.80 2.62 -6.47
C TYR A 64 3.90 2.61 -7.99
N ASP A 65 2.77 2.62 -8.69
CA ASP A 65 2.74 2.62 -10.15
C ASP A 65 3.42 3.88 -10.70
N ALA A 66 3.16 5.05 -10.11
CA ALA A 66 3.79 6.30 -10.53
C ALA A 66 5.32 6.27 -10.38
N TYR A 67 5.83 5.71 -9.28
CA TYR A 67 7.27 5.61 -9.03
C TYR A 67 7.97 4.70 -10.04
N PHE A 68 7.39 3.53 -10.36
CA PHE A 68 8.04 2.56 -11.25
C PHE A 68 7.71 2.74 -12.74
N HIS A 69 6.61 3.39 -13.12
CA HIS A 69 6.27 3.66 -14.52
C HIS A 69 6.87 4.97 -15.07
N THR A 70 7.37 5.88 -14.22
CA THR A 70 8.11 7.07 -14.68
C THR A 70 9.58 6.80 -15.02
N SER A 71 10.06 5.57 -14.86
CA SER A 71 11.46 5.18 -15.11
C SER A 71 11.72 4.62 -16.52
N THR A 72 10.90 4.98 -17.51
CA THR A 72 11.10 4.57 -18.93
C THR A 72 11.71 5.70 -19.76
#